data_AF-A0A7S1S8V4-F1
#
_entry.id   AF-A0A7S1S8V4-F1
#
_cell.length_a   1.000
_cell.length_b   1.000
_cell.length_c   1.000
_cell.angle_alpha   90.00
_cell.angle_beta   90.00
_cell.angle_gamma   90.00
#
_symmetry.space_group_name_H-M   'P 1'
#
loop_
_entity.id
_entity.type
_entity.pdbx_description
1 polymer ?
#
loop_
_entity_poly.entity_id
_entity_poly.type
_entity_poly.pdbx_seq_one_letter_code
_entity_poly.pdbx_strand_id
1 'polypeptide(L)'
;FFGLIFMQAAADGLQGGAGSRASGDLLSRFGSLELAALSLFKVFTGGVEWEPLHNSLAEVSAFYGICFVVYVSVVVLAFMNVVAATFTLSAMRTMSAKGAEDAAGASREVTKMMQDFGCLQNGDTVQLED
;
A
#
# COMPACT_ATOMS: atom_id res chain seq x y z
N PHE A 1 4.83 1.78 21.02
CA PHE A 1 5.17 3.20 21.23
C PHE A 1 3.92 4.07 21.26
N PHE A 2 3.22 4.28 20.12
CA PHE A 2 1.99 5.11 20.08
C PHE A 2 0.91 4.67 21.06
N GLY A 3 0.73 3.36 21.29
CA GLY A 3 -0.19 2.86 22.32
C GLY A 3 0.12 3.35 23.74
N LEU A 4 1.40 3.48 24.11
CA LEU A 4 1.80 4.02 25.42
C LEU A 4 1.51 5.53 25.53
N ILE A 5 1.70 6.28 24.44
CA ILE A 5 1.40 7.72 24.38
C ILE A 5 -0.10 7.97 24.64
N PHE A 6 -0.98 7.18 24.00
CA PHE A 6 -2.42 7.37 24.19
C PHE A 6 -2.96 6.80 25.50
N MET A 7 -2.29 5.80 26.08
CA MET A 7 -2.55 5.42 27.48
C MET A 7 -2.18 6.56 28.44
N GLN A 8 -1.08 7.27 28.19
CA GLN A 8 -0.74 8.46 28.96
C GLN A 8 -1.79 9.56 28.77
N ALA A 9 -2.30 9.75 27.56
CA ALA A 9 -3.41 10.68 27.31
C ALA A 9 -4.68 10.31 28.11
N ALA A 10 -5.00 9.03 28.24
CA ALA A 10 -6.12 8.58 29.07
C ALA A 10 -5.87 8.83 30.57
N ALA A 11 -4.64 8.61 31.05
CA ALA A 11 -4.26 8.90 32.43
C ALA A 11 -4.30 10.41 32.73
N ASP A 12 -3.78 11.23 31.82
CA ASP A 12 -3.81 12.68 31.93
C ASP A 12 -5.24 13.22 31.85
N GLY A 13 -6.11 12.61 31.02
CA GLY A 13 -7.53 12.96 30.95
C GLY A 13 -8.31 12.69 32.24
N LEU A 14 -7.83 11.78 33.10
CA LEU A 14 -8.40 11.56 34.44
C LEU A 14 -7.94 12.63 35.44
N GLN A 15 -6.74 13.19 35.27
CA GLN A 15 -6.15 14.17 36.19
C GLN A 15 -6.44 15.62 35.78
N GLY A 16 -6.49 15.90 34.48
CA GLY A 16 -6.51 17.24 33.89
C GLY A 16 -7.90 17.86 33.71
N GLY A 17 -8.96 17.21 34.18
CA GLY A 17 -10.32 17.76 34.12
C GLY A 17 -10.96 17.74 32.72
N ALA A 18 -10.46 16.88 31.82
CA ALA A 18 -11.19 16.57 30.58
C ALA A 18 -12.61 16.10 30.91
N GLY A 19 -13.58 16.39 30.02
CA GLY A 19 -14.98 16.10 30.28
C GLY A 19 -15.19 14.63 30.66
N SER A 20 -16.01 14.36 31.68
CA SER A 20 -16.26 12.99 32.21
C SER A 20 -16.53 11.95 31.12
N ARG A 21 -17.14 12.37 30.01
CA ARG A 21 -17.43 11.52 28.84
C ARG A 21 -16.19 11.18 28.00
N ALA A 22 -15.31 12.16 27.74
CA ALA A 22 -14.07 11.96 26.99
C ALA A 22 -13.10 11.07 27.77
N SER A 23 -12.95 11.31 29.07
CA SER A 23 -12.11 10.48 29.94
C SER A 23 -12.63 9.04 30.03
N GLY A 24 -13.95 8.84 30.04
CA GLY A 24 -14.57 7.51 30.00
C GLY A 24 -14.33 6.76 28.68
N ASP A 25 -14.49 7.42 27.54
CA ASP A 25 -14.25 6.79 26.23
C ASP A 25 -12.76 6.46 26.03
N LEU A 26 -11.86 7.38 26.42
CA LEU A 26 -10.42 7.14 26.42
C LEU A 26 -10.03 5.97 27.32
N LEU A 27 -10.56 5.87 28.53
CA LEU A 27 -10.25 4.76 29.44
C LEU A 27 -10.77 3.41 28.90
N SER A 28 -11.91 3.40 28.22
CA SER A 28 -12.44 2.16 27.62
C SER A 28 -11.60 1.65 26.44
N ARG A 29 -10.87 2.54 25.75
CA ARG A 29 -10.10 2.24 24.54
C ARG A 29 -8.59 2.17 24.76
N PHE A 30 -8.09 2.90 25.74
CA PHE A 30 -6.68 3.07 26.10
C PHE A 30 -6.43 2.81 27.59
N GLY A 31 -7.29 2.07 28.27
CA GLY A 31 -7.08 1.69 29.68
C GLY A 31 -6.04 0.59 29.88
N SER A 32 -5.72 -0.17 28.84
CA SER A 32 -4.65 -1.17 28.85
C SER A 32 -3.87 -1.15 27.54
N LEU A 33 -2.65 -1.70 27.56
CA LEU A 33 -1.76 -1.69 26.40
C LEU A 33 -2.35 -2.48 25.23
N GLU A 34 -2.97 -3.63 25.51
CA GLU A 34 -3.62 -4.47 24.52
C GLU A 34 -4.83 -3.77 23.89
N LEU A 35 -5.66 -3.11 24.71
CA LEU A 35 -6.80 -2.33 24.23
C LEU A 35 -6.34 -1.14 23.39
N ALA A 36 -5.28 -0.45 23.83
CA ALA A 36 -4.69 0.66 23.08
C ALA A 36 -4.21 0.20 21.70
N ALA A 37 -3.47 -0.92 21.64
CA ALA A 37 -3.00 -1.49 20.38
C ALA A 37 -4.17 -1.91 19.47
N LEU A 38 -5.19 -2.57 20.03
CA LEU A 38 -6.38 -2.97 19.29
C LEU A 38 -7.18 -1.76 18.79
N SER A 39 -7.33 -0.72 19.59
CA SER A 39 -8.04 0.51 19.22
C SER A 39 -7.34 1.23 18.08
N LEU A 40 -6.01 1.33 18.12
CA LEU A 40 -5.21 1.88 17.02
C LEU A 40 -5.34 1.05 15.73
N PHE A 41 -5.32 -0.27 15.86
CA PHE A 41 -5.56 -1.17 14.73
C PHE A 41 -6.96 -0.99 14.13
N LYS A 42 -8.00 -0.86 14.96
CA LYS A 42 -9.38 -0.60 14.51
C LYS A 42 -9.50 0.74 13.79
N VAL A 43 -8.87 1.80 14.31
CA VAL A 43 -8.84 3.12 13.66
C VAL A 43 -8.21 3.02 12.27
N PHE A 44 -7.07 2.35 12.13
CA PHE A 44 -6.39 2.20 10.84
C PHE A 44 -7.22 1.38 9.85
N THR A 45 -7.83 0.29 10.30
CA THR A 45 -8.63 -0.60 9.44
C THR A 45 -10.03 -0.06 9.13
N GLY A 46 -10.43 1.08 9.73
CA GLY A 46 -11.78 1.64 9.57
C GLY A 46 -12.85 0.90 10.40
N GLY A 47 -12.46 0.08 11.37
CA GLY A 47 -13.36 -0.60 12.29
C GLY A 47 -13.95 0.30 13.38
N VAL A 48 -13.47 1.54 13.50
CA VAL A 48 -14.00 2.57 14.41
C VAL A 48 -13.78 3.96 13.81
N GLU A 49 -14.72 4.86 14.04
CA GLU A 49 -14.61 6.27 13.65
C GLU A 49 -13.42 6.94 14.33
N TRP A 50 -12.52 7.53 13.54
CA TRP A 50 -11.28 8.14 14.04
C TRP A 50 -11.49 9.57 14.57
N GLU A 51 -12.50 10.28 14.07
CA GLU A 51 -12.80 11.67 14.44
C GLU A 51 -13.20 11.81 15.93
N PRO A 52 -14.16 11.03 16.48
CA PRO A 52 -14.52 11.15 17.90
C PRO A 52 -13.35 10.85 18.85
N LEU A 53 -12.48 9.91 18.43
CA LEU A 53 -11.30 9.54 19.17
C LEU A 53 -10.25 10.65 19.16
N HIS A 54 -10.04 11.26 17.99
CA HIS A 54 -9.20 12.44 17.85
C HIS A 54 -9.70 13.60 18.71
N ASN A 55 -11.00 13.89 18.69
CA ASN A 55 -11.58 14.98 19.46
C ASN A 55 -11.40 14.75 20.96
N SER A 56 -11.63 13.52 21.43
CA SER A 56 -11.39 13.16 22.84
C SER A 56 -9.93 13.31 23.25
N LEU A 57 -8.98 12.96 22.37
CA LEU A 57 -7.55 13.15 22.60
C LEU A 57 -7.15 14.64 22.60
N ALA A 58 -7.72 15.43 21.69
CA ALA A 58 -7.47 16.86 21.57
C ALA A 58 -8.04 17.66 22.76
N GLU A 59 -9.14 17.20 23.36
CA GLU A 59 -9.71 17.75 24.59
C GLU A 59 -8.76 17.59 25.80
N VAL A 60 -7.98 16.51 25.85
CA VAL A 60 -6.94 16.33 26.88
C VAL A 60 -5.75 17.25 26.58
N SER A 61 -5.23 17.18 25.36
CA SER A 61 -4.16 18.06 24.90
C SER A 61 -4.05 18.04 23.38
N ALA A 62 -3.84 19.22 22.78
CA ALA A 62 -3.57 19.35 21.36
C ALA A 62 -2.37 18.49 20.89
N PHE A 63 -1.39 18.26 21.77
CA PHE A 63 -0.25 17.38 21.48
C PHE A 63 -0.70 15.94 21.16
N TYR A 64 -1.62 15.38 21.93
CA TYR A 64 -2.13 14.03 21.71
C TYR A 64 -2.93 13.93 20.41
N GLY A 65 -3.72 14.96 20.08
CA GLY A 65 -4.40 15.06 18.79
C GLY A 65 -3.42 15.05 17.61
N ILE A 66 -2.36 15.85 17.66
CA ILE A 66 -1.33 15.90 16.61
C ILE A 66 -0.62 14.55 16.48
N CYS A 67 -0.21 13.93 17.59
CA CYS A 67 0.42 12.60 17.58
C CYS A 67 -0.48 11.53 16.95
N PHE A 68 -1.79 11.61 17.17
CA PHE A 68 -2.77 10.71 16.57
C PHE A 68 -2.86 10.86 15.05
N VAL A 69 -2.93 12.10 14.56
CA VAL A 69 -2.95 12.37 13.11
C VAL A 69 -1.66 11.91 12.43
N VAL A 70 -0.50 12.12 13.07
CA VAL A 70 0.80 11.64 12.57
C VAL A 70 0.82 10.11 12.51
N TYR A 71 0.33 9.43 13.54
CA TYR A 71 0.20 7.97 13.55
C TYR A 71 -0.64 7.49 12.35
N VAL A 72 -1.87 8.01 12.19
CA VAL A 72 -2.76 7.60 11.10
C VAL A 72 -2.11 7.87 9.74
N SER A 73 -1.52 9.05 9.56
CA SER A 73 -0.85 9.44 8.31
C SER A 73 0.30 8.51 7.95
N VAL A 74 1.17 8.17 8.91
CA VAL A 74 2.29 7.26 8.67
C VAL A 74 1.81 5.86 8.30
N VAL A 75 0.79 5.34 8.98
CA VAL A 75 0.28 3.98 8.69
C VAL A 75 -0.42 3.93 7.33
N VAL A 76 -1.22 4.95 6.99
CA VAL A 76 -1.87 5.05 5.67
C VAL A 76 -0.85 5.20 4.56
N LEU A 77 0.16 6.07 4.71
CA LEU A 77 1.24 6.23 3.73
C LEU A 77 2.06 4.94 3.58
N ALA A 78 2.39 4.28 4.69
CA ALA A 78 3.11 3.00 4.65
C ALA A 78 2.29 1.92 3.92
N PHE A 79 1.00 1.82 4.21
CA PHE A 79 0.10 0.88 3.53
C PHE A 79 -0.02 1.21 2.03
N MET A 80 -0.26 2.48 1.68
CA MET A 80 -0.31 2.91 0.28
C MET A 80 1.00 2.65 -0.46
N ASN A 81 2.15 2.82 0.20
CA ASN A 81 3.46 2.54 -0.40
C ASN A 81 3.62 1.04 -0.73
N VAL A 82 3.17 0.16 0.16
CA VAL A 82 3.18 -1.30 -0.11
C VAL A 82 2.26 -1.62 -1.29
N VAL A 83 1.06 -1.05 -1.32
CA VAL A 83 0.10 -1.24 -2.41
C VAL A 83 0.65 -0.71 -3.74
N ALA A 84 1.22 0.49 -3.75
CA ALA A 84 1.84 1.06 -4.94
C ALA A 84 3.00 0.19 -5.45
N ALA A 85 3.87 -0.28 -4.55
CA ALA A 85 4.99 -1.14 -4.91
C ALA A 85 4.51 -2.47 -5.54
N THR A 86 3.45 -3.10 -5.03
CA THR A 86 2.91 -4.33 -5.62
C THR A 86 2.27 -4.09 -6.99
N PHE A 87 1.56 -2.97 -7.17
CA PHE A 87 1.03 -2.59 -8.48
C PHE A 87 2.14 -2.30 -9.50
N THR A 88 3.16 -1.53 -9.11
CA THR A 88 4.31 -1.24 -9.98
C THR A 88 5.05 -2.52 -10.36
N LEU A 89 5.27 -3.43 -9.40
CA LEU A 89 5.90 -4.74 -9.69
C LEU A 89 5.08 -5.57 -10.67
N SER A 90 3.76 -5.57 -10.54
CA SER A 90 2.85 -6.29 -11.44
C SER A 90 2.88 -5.70 -12.85
N ALA A 91 2.86 -4.37 -12.97
CA ALA A 91 2.96 -3.67 -14.25
C ALA A 91 4.31 -3.95 -14.94
N MET A 92 5.42 -3.89 -14.21
CA MET A 92 6.76 -4.18 -14.74
C MET A 92 6.89 -5.62 -15.23
N ARG A 93 6.32 -6.59 -14.50
CA ARG A 93 6.33 -8.01 -14.90
C ARG A 93 5.58 -8.25 -16.22
N THR A 94 4.39 -7.66 -16.36
CA THR A 94 3.60 -7.79 -17.60
C THR A 94 4.29 -7.11 -18.78
N MET A 95 4.89 -5.94 -18.58
CA MET A 95 5.63 -5.24 -19.64
C MET A 95 6.90 -6.00 -20.06
N SER A 96 7.63 -6.59 -19.11
CA SER A 96 8.83 -7.38 -19.41
C SER A 96 8.50 -8.70 -20.11
N ALA A 97 7.41 -9.37 -19.69
CA ALA A 97 6.93 -10.58 -20.35
C ALA A 97 6.51 -10.27 -21.80
N LYS A 98 5.70 -9.22 -22.00
CA LYS A 98 5.25 -8.80 -23.34
C LYS A 98 6.42 -8.34 -24.22
N GLY A 99 7.37 -7.57 -23.68
CA GLY A 99 8.56 -7.16 -24.41
C GLY A 99 9.47 -8.33 -24.82
N ALA A 100 9.59 -9.36 -23.97
CA ALA A 100 10.32 -10.58 -24.32
C ALA A 100 9.60 -11.40 -25.40
N GLU A 101 8.27 -11.46 -25.36
CA GLU A 101 7.45 -12.10 -26.40
C GLU A 101 7.54 -11.35 -27.74
N ASP A 102 7.42 -10.02 -27.73
CA ASP A 102 7.51 -9.18 -28.93
C ASP A 102 8.91 -9.27 -29.58
N ALA A 103 9.98 -9.24 -28.77
CA ALA A 103 11.35 -9.41 -29.26
C ALA A 103 11.61 -10.82 -29.82
N ALA A 104 11.10 -11.86 -29.16
CA ALA A 104 11.18 -13.24 -29.66
C ALA A 104 10.36 -13.43 -30.95
N GLY A 105 9.22 -12.76 -31.07
CA GLY A 105 8.37 -12.74 -32.26
C GLY A 105 9.10 -12.17 -33.47
N ALA A 106 9.71 -10.99 -33.34
CA ALA A 106 10.44 -10.33 -34.42
C ALA A 106 11.62 -11.19 -34.94
N SER A 107 12.39 -11.81 -34.04
CA SER A 107 13.50 -12.69 -34.43
C SER A 107 13.02 -13.94 -35.19
N ARG A 108 11.86 -14.48 -34.81
CA ARG A 108 11.25 -15.62 -35.51
C ARG A 108 10.77 -15.23 -36.90
N GLU A 109 10.19 -14.04 -37.05
CA GLU A 109 9.69 -13.55 -38.34
C GLU A 109 10.84 -13.37 -39.36
N VAL A 110 11.94 -12.74 -38.94
CA VAL A 110 13.15 -12.58 -39.78
C VAL A 110 13.72 -13.92 -40.21
N THR A 111 13.76 -14.90 -39.30
CA THR A 111 14.28 -16.25 -39.60
C THR A 111 13.40 -16.95 -40.63
N LYS A 112 12.07 -16.80 -40.53
CA LYS A 112 11.12 -17.38 -41.48
C LYS A 112 11.26 -16.76 -42.87
N MET A 113 11.43 -15.43 -42.94
CA MET A 113 11.67 -14.73 -44.21
C MET A 113 12.96 -15.20 -44.89
N MET A 114 14.05 -15.40 -44.14
CA MET A 114 15.31 -15.94 -44.70
C MET A 114 15.12 -17.35 -45.28
N GLN A 115 14.33 -18.19 -44.62
CA GLN A 115 14.04 -19.54 -45.08
C GLN A 115 13.19 -19.53 -46.37
N ASP A 116 12.14 -18.70 -46.42
CA ASP A 116 11.31 -18.55 -47.62
C ASP A 116 12.14 -18.03 -48.80
N PHE A 117 13.04 -17.05 -48.58
CA PHE A 117 13.95 -16.56 -49.62
C PHE A 117 14.90 -17.65 -50.13
N GLY A 118 15.44 -18.47 -49.24
CA GLY A 118 16.29 -19.60 -49.60
C GLY A 118 15.55 -20.68 -50.40
N CYS A 119 14.27 -20.89 -50.12
CA CYS A 119 13.42 -21.79 -50.91
C CYS A 119 13.13 -21.24 -52.31
N LEU A 120 12.94 -19.93 -52.47
CA LEU A 120 12.71 -19.30 -53.78
C LEU A 120 13.94 -19.39 -54.69
N GLN A 121 15.13 -19.13 -54.14
CA GLN A 121 16.37 -19.18 -54.91
C GLN A 121 16.69 -20.60 -55.43
N ASN A 122 16.20 -21.64 -54.76
CA ASN A 122 16.36 -23.04 -55.17
C ASN A 122 15.28 -23.49 -56.18
N GLY A 123 14.16 -22.78 -56.27
CA GLY A 123 13.06 -23.07 -57.18
C GLY A 123 13.18 -22.42 -58.56
N ASP A 124 13.83 -21.25 -58.64
CA ASP A 124 13.93 -20.47 -59.89
C ASP A 124 15.17 -20.82 -60.75
N THR A 125 16.12 -21.60 -60.25
CA THR A 125 17.32 -22.00 -61.01
C THR A 125 17.11 -23.26 -61.89
N VAL A 126 15.90 -23.80 -62.00
CA VAL A 126 15.61 -25.06 -62.76
C VAL A 126 14.67 -24.83 -63.95
N GLN A 127 14.62 -23.63 -64.53
CA GLN A 127 13.82 -23.35 -65.73
C GLN A 127 14.55 -22.57 -66.85
N LEU A 128 15.88 -22.42 -66.79
CA LEU A 128 16.65 -21.81 -67.88
C LEU A 128 17.92 -22.62 -68.20
N GLU A 129 17.75 -23.85 -68.68
CA GLU A 129 18.75 -24.49 -69.54
C GLU A 129 18.00 -25.43 -70.50
N ASP A 130 18.25 -25.21 -71.79
CA ASP A 130 17.63 -25.81 -72.98
C ASP A 130 17.72 -27.33 -73.08
#